data_AF-A0A835ATW1-F1
#
_entry.id   AF-A0A835ATW1-F1
#
_cell.length_a   1.000
_cell.length_b   1.000
_cell.length_c   1.000
_cell.angle_alpha   90.00
_cell.angle_beta   90.00
_cell.angle_gamma   90.00
#
_symmetry.space_group_name_H-M   'P 1'
#
loop_
_entity.id
_entity.type
_entity.pdbx_description
1 polymer ?
#
loop_
_entity_poly.entity_id
_entity_poly.type
_entity_poly.pdbx_seq_one_letter_code
_entity_poly.pdbx_strand_id
1 'polypeptide(L)'
;MWTIKRMGAHLCDGYRKTVIFESLQRPFDESVVLWHLATDLCFYESNDEYDIRDVIRRRCRKLSNYMAYLLFAKPEMLMPGARRSLLKHAREKFSPLLNKIQEDDSDNLELNGGKARATLPVEEVASKIVAQATVEVSNLTFISDVWYLYQDLVRFCKSNGKLEMWRLIEGVWVEKICFAAGRCRGYLHAKSLGEGGEYLSYIWLLLLYMGMETVEQKLRRTDNEGEGMISPLFYVPPAPPFEP
;
A
#
# COMPACT_ATOMS: atom_id res chain seq x y z
N MET A 1 -7.55 -9.60 -4.80
CA MET A 1 -6.88 -8.31 -5.00
C MET A 1 -7.15 -7.81 -6.41
N TRP A 2 -7.76 -6.64 -6.57
CA TRP A 2 -8.22 -6.15 -7.89
C TRP A 2 -7.05 -5.75 -8.80
N THR A 3 -5.99 -5.18 -8.23
CA THR A 3 -4.76 -4.82 -8.98
C THR A 3 -4.12 -6.05 -9.63
N ILE A 4 -4.08 -7.17 -8.91
CA ILE A 4 -3.55 -8.44 -9.42
C ILE A 4 -4.47 -9.04 -10.48
N LYS A 5 -5.80 -8.93 -10.33
CA LYS A 5 -6.75 -9.39 -11.36
C LYS A 5 -6.64 -8.56 -12.65
N ARG A 6 -6.38 -7.25 -12.52
CA ARG A 6 -6.23 -6.31 -13.64
C ARG A 6 -4.89 -6.47 -14.38
N MET A 7 -3.80 -6.74 -13.65
CA MET A 7 -2.45 -6.93 -14.22
C MET A 7 -2.06 -8.41 -14.37
N GLY A 8 -2.99 -9.31 -14.09
CA GLY A 8 -2.75 -10.75 -13.96
C GLY A 8 -2.22 -11.41 -15.23
N ALA A 9 -2.51 -10.88 -16.42
CA ALA A 9 -1.94 -11.39 -17.66
C ALA A 9 -0.41 -11.16 -17.76
N HIS A 10 0.14 -10.16 -17.06
CA HIS A 10 1.57 -9.80 -17.07
C HIS A 10 2.32 -10.26 -15.80
N LEU A 11 1.60 -10.54 -14.72
CA LEU A 11 2.17 -11.00 -13.44
C LEU A 11 2.05 -12.52 -13.25
N CYS A 12 1.23 -13.19 -14.05
CA CYS A 12 1.05 -14.63 -14.06
C CYS A 12 1.68 -15.24 -15.33
N ASP A 13 2.99 -15.08 -15.51
CA ASP A 13 3.71 -16.08 -16.30
C ASP A 13 3.92 -17.33 -15.43
N GLY A 14 3.81 -18.50 -16.03
CA GLY A 14 3.43 -19.77 -15.39
C GLY A 14 4.06 -20.08 -14.02
N TYR A 15 3.20 -20.49 -13.09
CA TYR A 15 3.53 -21.27 -11.89
C TYR A 15 4.41 -20.64 -10.78
N ARG A 16 4.90 -19.40 -10.89
CA ARG A 16 5.53 -18.70 -9.75
C ARG A 16 4.60 -17.66 -9.14
N LYS A 17 4.27 -17.83 -7.85
CA LYS A 17 3.87 -16.69 -7.01
C LYS A 17 5.07 -15.73 -6.99
N THR A 18 4.93 -14.55 -7.56
CA THR A 18 5.98 -13.51 -7.53
C THR A 18 6.07 -12.91 -6.14
N VAL A 19 7.23 -12.32 -5.78
CA VAL A 19 7.40 -11.62 -4.49
C VAL A 19 6.39 -10.46 -4.40
N ILE A 20 6.03 -9.87 -5.53
CA ILE A 20 4.93 -8.91 -5.66
C ILE A 20 3.62 -9.48 -5.10
N PHE A 21 3.24 -10.72 -5.44
CA PHE A 21 2.01 -11.33 -4.93
C PHE A 21 2.10 -11.60 -3.42
N GLU A 22 3.19 -12.19 -2.96
CA GLU A 22 3.39 -12.55 -1.55
C GLU A 22 3.44 -11.31 -0.64
N SER A 23 4.07 -10.24 -1.12
CA SER A 23 4.16 -8.96 -0.42
C SER A 23 2.79 -8.33 -0.11
N LEU A 24 1.78 -8.65 -0.92
CA LEU A 24 0.42 -8.14 -0.78
C LEU A 24 -0.44 -8.97 0.17
N GLN A 25 -0.04 -10.21 0.46
CA GLN A 25 -0.74 -11.11 1.39
C GLN A 25 -0.29 -10.95 2.85
N ARG A 26 0.77 -10.18 3.09
CA ARG A 26 1.28 -9.87 4.44
C ARG A 26 0.24 -9.11 5.28
N PRO A 27 0.39 -9.11 6.62
CA PRO A 27 -0.36 -8.21 7.49
C PRO A 27 -0.36 -6.78 6.92
N PHE A 28 -1.49 -6.10 7.02
CA PHE A 28 -1.72 -4.85 6.29
C PHE A 28 -0.65 -3.79 6.56
N ASP A 29 -0.29 -3.62 7.83
CA ASP A 29 0.75 -2.69 8.29
C ASP A 29 2.14 -3.05 7.76
N GLU A 30 2.54 -4.32 7.82
CA GLU A 30 3.78 -4.82 7.21
C GLU A 30 3.82 -4.56 5.72
N SER A 31 2.72 -4.86 5.03
CA SER A 31 2.60 -4.64 3.59
C SER A 31 2.64 -3.15 3.23
N VAL A 32 2.09 -2.26 4.06
CA VAL A 32 2.21 -0.79 3.86
C VAL A 32 3.67 -0.36 3.97
N VAL A 33 4.40 -0.80 5.00
CA VAL A 33 5.81 -0.42 5.18
C VAL A 33 6.69 -0.98 4.07
N LEU A 34 6.50 -2.25 3.71
CA LEU A 34 7.26 -2.94 2.67
C LEU A 34 7.12 -2.24 1.31
N TRP A 35 5.88 -1.96 0.90
CA TRP A 35 5.60 -1.26 -0.34
C TRP A 35 6.04 0.21 -0.30
N HIS A 36 5.99 0.87 0.85
CA HIS A 36 6.47 2.25 1.00
C HIS A 36 7.96 2.35 0.71
N LEU A 37 8.76 1.49 1.34
CA LEU A 37 10.20 1.45 1.12
C LEU A 37 10.55 1.06 -0.32
N ALA A 38 9.90 0.04 -0.88
CA ALA A 38 10.12 -0.35 -2.27
C ALA A 38 9.74 0.78 -3.27
N THR A 39 8.65 1.51 -3.00
CA THR A 39 8.23 2.67 -3.81
C THR A 39 9.28 3.78 -3.77
N ASP A 40 9.83 4.08 -2.59
CA ASP A 40 10.88 5.10 -2.44
C ASP A 40 12.16 4.67 -3.17
N LEU A 41 12.58 3.41 -3.07
CA LEU A 41 13.73 2.88 -3.82
C LEU A 41 13.54 3.03 -5.34
N CYS A 42 12.39 2.61 -5.89
CA CYS A 42 12.08 2.79 -7.31
C CYS A 42 12.00 4.26 -7.73
N PHE A 43 11.59 5.15 -6.82
CA PHE A 43 11.49 6.58 -7.11
C PHE A 43 12.87 7.22 -7.31
N TYR A 44 13.84 6.86 -6.46
CA TYR A 44 15.20 7.41 -6.52
C TYR A 44 16.03 6.87 -7.69
N GLU A 45 15.80 5.64 -8.15
CA GLU A 45 16.48 5.08 -9.32
C GLU A 45 16.03 5.75 -10.65
N SER A 46 14.86 6.41 -10.65
CA SER A 46 14.25 6.99 -11.84
C SER A 46 14.73 8.42 -12.10
N ASN A 47 15.93 8.65 -12.60
CA ASN A 47 16.48 10.02 -12.81
C ASN A 47 15.98 10.74 -14.09
N ASP A 48 14.78 10.44 -14.59
CA ASP A 48 14.24 11.05 -15.83
C ASP A 48 13.32 12.23 -15.49
N GLU A 49 13.66 13.43 -15.97
CA GLU A 49 13.13 14.68 -15.44
C GLU A 49 11.81 15.16 -16.09
N TYR A 50 11.42 14.70 -17.28
CA TYR A 50 10.20 15.20 -17.94
C TYR A 50 9.51 14.13 -18.80
N ASP A 51 8.48 13.49 -18.25
CA ASP A 51 7.55 12.64 -19.00
C ASP A 51 6.22 12.50 -18.22
N ILE A 52 5.09 12.16 -18.86
CA ILE A 52 3.84 11.75 -18.20
C ILE A 52 4.07 10.68 -17.12
N ARG A 53 5.11 9.84 -17.29
CA ARG A 53 5.62 8.91 -16.25
C ARG A 53 5.87 9.60 -14.90
N ASP A 54 6.30 10.86 -14.93
CA ASP A 54 6.58 11.67 -13.75
C ASP A 54 5.31 11.96 -12.93
N VAL A 55 4.16 12.15 -13.58
CA VAL A 55 2.88 12.41 -12.88
C VAL A 55 2.44 11.17 -12.08
N ILE A 56 2.43 9.99 -12.71
CA ILE A 56 2.03 8.74 -12.04
C ILE A 56 3.03 8.41 -10.94
N ARG A 57 4.34 8.51 -11.22
CA ARG A 57 5.40 8.31 -10.22
C ARG A 57 5.23 9.22 -9.00
N ARG A 58 5.08 10.54 -9.21
CA ARG A 58 4.87 11.50 -8.11
C ARG A 58 3.59 11.20 -7.34
N ARG A 59 2.52 10.78 -8.03
CA ARG A 59 1.27 10.36 -7.40
C ARG A 59 1.46 9.12 -6.53
N CYS A 60 2.13 8.08 -7.04
CA CYS A 60 2.48 6.88 -6.26
C CYS A 60 3.24 7.24 -4.97
N ARG A 61 4.25 8.12 -5.07
CA ARG A 61 5.00 8.56 -3.90
C ARG A 61 4.13 9.34 -2.90
N LYS A 62 3.25 10.22 -3.38
CA LYS A 62 2.28 10.94 -2.51
C LYS A 62 1.33 9.98 -1.79
N LEU A 63 0.76 9.00 -2.49
CA LEU A 63 -0.13 8.00 -1.91
C LEU A 63 0.61 7.13 -0.88
N SER A 64 1.84 6.74 -1.21
CA SER A 64 2.72 5.98 -0.32
C SER A 64 3.03 6.74 0.97
N ASN A 65 3.45 8.01 0.86
CA ASN A 65 3.71 8.89 2.00
C ASN A 65 2.46 9.10 2.86
N TYR A 66 1.30 9.23 2.22
CA TYR A 66 0.03 9.37 2.94
C TYR A 66 -0.32 8.10 3.74
N MET A 67 -0.15 6.91 3.16
CA MET A 67 -0.37 5.66 3.89
C MET A 67 0.63 5.45 5.03
N ALA A 68 1.90 5.86 4.84
CA ALA A 68 2.90 5.87 5.91
C ALA A 68 2.54 6.87 7.03
N TYR A 69 2.05 8.06 6.68
CA TYR A 69 1.52 9.04 7.62
C TYR A 69 0.36 8.45 8.43
N LEU A 70 -0.63 7.83 7.78
CA LEU A 70 -1.74 7.21 8.50
C LEU A 70 -1.25 6.12 9.46
N LEU A 71 -0.31 5.27 9.04
CA LEU A 71 0.23 4.21 9.89
C LEU A 71 0.97 4.76 11.12
N PHE A 72 1.64 5.90 10.98
CA PHE A 72 2.43 6.49 12.06
C PHE A 72 1.63 7.40 12.98
N ALA A 73 0.87 8.33 12.39
CA ALA A 73 0.24 9.44 13.09
C ALA A 73 -1.24 9.19 13.41
N LYS A 74 -1.95 8.37 12.60
CA LYS A 74 -3.39 8.10 12.75
C LYS A 74 -3.73 6.61 12.57
N PRO A 75 -3.03 5.67 13.25
CA PRO A 75 -3.23 4.23 13.06
C PRO A 75 -4.66 3.77 13.35
N GLU A 76 -5.40 4.50 14.21
CA GLU A 76 -6.81 4.27 14.51
C GLU A 76 -7.71 4.36 13.26
N MET A 77 -7.32 5.17 12.27
CA MET A 77 -8.07 5.33 11.02
C MET A 77 -7.75 4.27 9.96
N LEU A 78 -6.90 3.29 10.24
CA LEU A 78 -6.62 2.20 9.30
C LEU A 78 -7.50 0.99 9.56
N MET A 79 -7.13 0.19 10.57
CA MET A 79 -7.85 -0.98 11.00
C MET A 79 -7.44 -1.31 12.44
N PRO A 80 -8.31 -1.94 13.25
CA PRO A 80 -7.93 -2.37 14.59
C PRO A 80 -6.65 -3.22 14.56
N GLY A 81 -5.68 -2.88 15.41
CA GLY A 81 -4.41 -3.60 15.50
C GLY A 81 -3.28 -3.10 14.59
N ALA A 82 -3.45 -2.00 13.84
CA ALA A 82 -2.36 -1.41 13.06
C ALA A 82 -1.18 -0.98 13.96
N ARG A 83 0.02 -1.52 13.71
CA ARG A 83 1.20 -1.33 14.57
C ARG A 83 2.03 -0.12 14.14
N ARG A 84 1.82 1.03 14.80
CA ARG A 84 2.61 2.27 14.58
C ARG A 84 4.13 2.07 14.67
N SER A 85 4.57 1.19 15.56
CA SER A 85 5.99 0.95 15.83
C SER A 85 6.69 0.31 14.63
N LEU A 86 5.97 -0.35 13.73
CA LEU A 86 6.56 -1.08 12.61
C LEU A 86 7.28 -0.15 11.62
N LEU A 87 6.65 0.98 11.28
CA LEU A 87 7.28 1.97 10.41
C LEU A 87 8.52 2.61 11.06
N LYS A 88 8.44 2.91 12.37
CA LYS A 88 9.56 3.49 13.12
C LYS A 88 10.77 2.56 13.12
N HIS A 89 10.58 1.29 13.50
CA HIS A 89 11.65 0.30 13.51
C HIS A 89 12.21 0.05 12.10
N ALA A 90 11.36 0.02 11.08
CA ALA A 90 11.82 -0.13 9.71
C ALA A 90 12.68 1.06 9.29
N ARG A 91 12.25 2.31 9.52
CA ARG A 91 13.02 3.51 9.16
C ARG A 91 14.35 3.60 9.89
N GLU A 92 14.40 3.34 11.19
CA GLU A 92 15.65 3.33 11.96
C GLU A 92 16.65 2.32 11.36
N LYS A 93 16.17 1.14 10.97
CA LYS A 93 16.99 0.09 10.35
C LYS A 93 17.40 0.39 8.90
N PHE A 94 16.55 1.07 8.14
CA PHE A 94 16.85 1.49 6.77
C PHE A 94 17.67 2.78 6.70
N SER A 95 17.74 3.57 7.77
CA SER A 95 18.47 4.85 7.79
C SER A 95 19.94 4.73 7.36
N PRO A 96 20.72 3.69 7.75
CA PRO A 96 22.10 3.56 7.29
C PRO A 96 22.19 3.21 5.80
N LEU A 97 21.14 2.60 5.22
CA LEU A 97 21.04 2.30 3.79
C LEU A 97 20.79 3.56 2.97
N LEU A 98 19.81 4.35 3.44
CA LEU A 98 19.39 5.59 2.79
C LEU A 98 20.48 6.67 2.90
N ASN A 99 21.17 6.75 4.04
CA ASN A 99 22.26 7.70 4.24
C ASN A 99 23.47 7.37 3.37
N LYS A 100 23.84 6.09 3.18
CA LYS A 100 24.90 5.71 2.24
C LYS A 100 24.56 6.08 0.79
N ILE A 101 23.28 5.96 0.40
CA ILE A 101 22.80 6.42 -0.91
C ILE A 101 22.91 7.95 -1.06
N GLN A 102 22.85 8.71 0.04
CA GLN A 102 22.97 10.17 0.05
C GLN A 102 24.41 10.69 0.20
N GLU A 103 25.26 10.01 0.97
CA GLU A 103 26.67 10.40 1.23
C GLU A 103 27.57 10.18 -0.01
N ASP A 104 27.33 9.13 -0.81
CA ASP A 104 28.04 8.90 -2.08
C ASP A 104 27.75 10.00 -3.14
N ASP A 105 26.70 10.80 -2.96
CA ASP A 105 26.34 11.93 -3.82
C ASP A 105 26.97 13.27 -3.33
N SER A 106 27.43 13.39 -2.07
CA SER A 106 27.97 14.65 -1.53
C SER A 106 29.47 14.86 -1.76
N ASP A 107 30.25 13.79 -1.97
CA ASP A 107 31.70 13.88 -2.20
C ASP A 107 32.11 14.16 -3.66
N ASN A 108 31.14 14.24 -4.58
CA ASN A 108 31.40 14.49 -6.01
C ASN A 108 30.96 15.89 -6.50
N LEU A 109 30.70 16.82 -5.58
CA LEU A 109 30.30 18.19 -5.88
C LEU A 109 31.48 19.15 -6.12
N GLU A 110 32.58 18.70 -6.72
CA GLU A 110 33.54 19.61 -7.33
C GLU A 110 34.03 19.11 -8.70
N LEU A 111 33.67 19.90 -9.73
CA LEU A 111 34.36 20.04 -11.02
C LEU A 111 34.30 18.85 -12.00
N ASN A 112 33.24 18.74 -12.80
CA ASN A 112 33.33 18.87 -14.26
C ASN A 112 32.01 18.56 -14.96
N GLY A 113 31.66 19.40 -15.94
CA GLY A 113 30.53 19.19 -16.82
C GLY A 113 30.64 17.90 -17.63
N GLY A 114 29.53 17.16 -17.68
CA GLY A 114 29.24 16.10 -18.63
C GLY A 114 30.10 14.85 -18.51
N LYS A 115 29.59 13.81 -17.84
CA LYS A 115 29.77 12.39 -18.20
C LYS A 115 28.95 11.45 -17.33
N ALA A 116 28.65 10.29 -17.92
CA ALA A 116 27.78 9.22 -17.45
C ALA A 116 27.92 8.90 -15.96
N ARG A 117 26.78 8.95 -15.25
CA ARG A 117 26.64 8.61 -13.84
C ARG A 117 26.85 7.10 -13.66
N ALA A 118 28.03 6.70 -13.21
CA ALA A 118 28.26 5.34 -12.70
C ALA A 118 27.79 5.29 -11.24
N THR A 119 26.48 5.20 -11.04
CA THR A 119 25.93 4.81 -9.73
C THR A 119 26.41 3.37 -9.46
N LEU A 120 27.13 3.14 -8.36
CA LEU A 120 27.41 1.77 -7.91
C LEU A 120 26.07 1.04 -7.81
N PRO A 121 25.91 -0.15 -8.42
CA PRO A 121 24.61 -0.81 -8.46
C PRO A 121 24.12 -0.98 -7.03
N VAL A 122 22.88 -0.58 -6.76
CA VAL A 122 22.21 -0.77 -5.47
C VAL A 122 22.34 -2.24 -4.99
N GLU A 123 22.52 -3.17 -5.94
CA GLU A 123 22.88 -4.59 -5.76
C GLU A 123 24.16 -4.83 -4.92
N GLU A 124 25.20 -4.01 -5.06
CA GLU A 124 26.45 -4.15 -4.31
C GLU A 124 26.31 -3.68 -2.85
N VAL A 125 25.48 -2.66 -2.61
CA VAL A 125 25.19 -2.15 -1.27
C VAL A 125 24.30 -3.12 -0.49
N ALA A 126 23.25 -3.64 -1.14
CA ALA A 126 22.35 -4.62 -0.51
C ALA A 126 23.04 -5.96 -0.20
N SER A 127 23.88 -6.46 -1.12
CA SER A 127 24.64 -7.72 -0.92
C SER A 127 25.66 -7.62 0.22
N LYS A 128 26.35 -6.48 0.36
CA LYS A 128 27.29 -6.23 1.47
C LYS A 128 26.60 -6.20 2.84
N ILE A 129 25.31 -5.88 2.89
CA ILE A 129 24.58 -5.69 4.15
C ILE A 129 23.91 -6.98 4.60
N VAL A 130 23.40 -7.78 3.66
CA VAL A 130 23.04 -9.18 3.92
C VAL A 130 24.25 -9.96 4.44
N ALA A 131 25.47 -9.64 3.97
CA ALA A 131 26.70 -10.25 4.45
C ALA A 131 27.20 -9.73 5.82
N GLN A 132 26.81 -8.51 6.25
CA GLN A 132 27.34 -7.87 7.47
C GLN A 132 26.38 -7.87 8.67
N ALA A 133 25.10 -8.22 8.48
CA ALA A 133 24.12 -8.16 9.56
C ALA A 133 24.27 -9.35 10.54
N THR A 134 24.91 -9.10 11.68
CA THR A 134 24.88 -9.97 12.85
C THR A 134 23.73 -9.61 13.80
N VAL A 135 22.89 -10.61 14.11
CA VAL A 135 21.89 -10.73 15.19
C VAL A 135 20.45 -10.22 14.91
N GLU A 136 19.51 -11.12 15.25
CA GLU A 136 18.04 -11.18 15.10
C GLU A 136 17.49 -11.59 13.71
N VAL A 137 17.20 -12.89 13.60
CA VAL A 137 16.68 -13.60 12.41
C VAL A 137 15.40 -12.98 11.85
N SER A 138 14.55 -12.40 12.70
CA SER A 138 13.30 -11.70 12.31
C SER A 138 13.52 -10.32 11.67
N ASN A 139 14.69 -9.70 11.89
CA ASN A 139 15.00 -8.35 11.42
C ASN A 139 15.69 -8.34 10.05
N LEU A 140 16.45 -9.41 9.76
CA LEU A 140 17.09 -9.67 8.48
C LEU A 140 16.08 -10.00 7.37
N THR A 141 15.02 -10.72 7.71
CA THR A 141 13.98 -11.12 6.76
C THR A 141 13.28 -9.90 6.18
N PHE A 142 12.89 -8.92 6.99
CA PHE A 142 12.12 -7.77 6.50
C PHE A 142 12.92 -6.87 5.54
N ILE A 143 14.21 -6.62 5.79
CA ILE A 143 15.05 -5.84 4.86
C ILE A 143 15.24 -6.62 3.55
N SER A 144 15.51 -7.92 3.67
CA SER A 144 15.62 -8.82 2.52
C SER A 144 14.33 -8.85 1.70
N ASP A 145 13.17 -8.83 2.35
CA ASP A 145 11.86 -8.80 1.69
C ASP A 145 11.62 -7.50 0.90
N VAL A 146 12.00 -6.34 1.46
CA VAL A 146 11.92 -5.06 0.74
C VAL A 146 12.83 -5.12 -0.48
N TRP A 147 14.03 -5.65 -0.32
CA TRP A 147 15.00 -5.80 -1.38
C TRP A 147 14.49 -6.71 -2.50
N TYR A 148 13.94 -7.88 -2.16
CA TYR A 148 13.36 -8.80 -3.13
C TYR A 148 12.15 -8.20 -3.85
N LEU A 149 11.28 -7.48 -3.14
CA LEU A 149 10.16 -6.77 -3.77
C LEU A 149 10.65 -5.71 -4.75
N TYR A 150 11.64 -4.91 -4.35
CA TYR A 150 12.28 -3.92 -5.22
C TYR A 150 12.88 -4.58 -6.47
N GLN A 151 13.66 -5.65 -6.31
CA GLN A 151 14.25 -6.38 -7.43
C GLN A 151 13.19 -6.94 -8.38
N ASP A 152 12.09 -7.48 -7.86
CA ASP A 152 10.98 -7.97 -8.69
C ASP A 152 10.28 -6.83 -9.44
N LEU A 153 10.13 -5.64 -8.83
CA LEU A 153 9.62 -4.45 -9.51
C LEU A 153 10.57 -3.97 -10.62
N VAL A 154 11.88 -3.99 -10.39
CA VAL A 154 12.90 -3.67 -11.41
C VAL A 154 12.88 -4.68 -12.56
N ARG A 155 12.80 -5.99 -12.25
CA ARG A 155 12.62 -7.04 -13.27
C ARG A 155 11.35 -6.82 -14.08
N PHE A 156 10.24 -6.54 -13.40
CA PHE A 156 8.97 -6.22 -14.04
C PHE A 156 9.08 -4.99 -14.96
N CYS A 157 9.78 -3.95 -14.52
CA CYS A 157 10.07 -2.76 -15.31
C CYS A 157 10.91 -3.06 -16.55
N LYS A 158 11.93 -3.93 -16.44
CA LYS A 158 12.76 -4.34 -17.60
C LYS A 158 11.93 -5.09 -18.65
N SER A 159 10.96 -5.90 -18.22
CA SER A 159 10.10 -6.68 -19.12
C SER A 159 8.91 -5.90 -19.71
N ASN A 160 8.32 -4.97 -18.95
CA ASN A 160 7.04 -4.32 -19.31
C ASN A 160 7.15 -2.79 -19.48
N GLY A 161 8.30 -2.21 -19.14
CA GLY A 161 8.55 -0.76 -19.18
C GLY A 161 8.19 -0.03 -17.88
N LYS A 162 8.79 1.15 -17.71
CA LYS A 162 8.62 2.02 -16.53
C LYS A 162 7.15 2.40 -16.27
N LEU A 163 6.39 2.70 -17.33
CA LEU A 163 5.00 3.13 -17.20
C LEU A 163 4.13 2.05 -16.54
N GLU A 164 4.28 0.80 -16.97
CA GLU A 164 3.51 -0.32 -16.43
C GLU A 164 3.93 -0.65 -14.99
N MET A 165 5.23 -0.55 -14.65
CA MET A 165 5.67 -0.66 -13.25
C MET A 165 5.00 0.39 -12.37
N TRP A 166 4.98 1.65 -12.78
CA TRP A 166 4.35 2.72 -11.99
C TRP A 166 2.82 2.57 -11.92
N ARG A 167 2.16 2.06 -12.96
CA ARG A 167 0.73 1.69 -12.93
C ARG A 167 0.43 0.55 -11.95
N LEU A 168 1.33 -0.42 -11.84
CA LEU A 168 1.25 -1.47 -10.85
C LEU A 168 1.33 -0.91 -9.43
N ILE A 169 2.36 -0.12 -9.16
CA ILE A 169 2.56 0.53 -7.86
C ILE A 169 1.36 1.41 -7.51
N GLU A 170 0.85 2.17 -8.48
CA GLU A 170 -0.35 2.98 -8.32
C GLU A 170 -1.56 2.13 -7.91
N GLY A 171 -1.82 1.04 -8.65
CA GLY A 171 -2.92 0.14 -8.35
C GLY A 171 -2.84 -0.39 -6.92
N VAL A 172 -1.65 -0.80 -6.48
CA VAL A 172 -1.41 -1.26 -5.11
C VAL A 172 -1.76 -0.18 -4.08
N TRP A 173 -1.33 1.06 -4.29
CA TRP A 173 -1.63 2.15 -3.35
C TRP A 173 -3.11 2.53 -3.33
N VAL A 174 -3.76 2.59 -4.49
CA VAL A 174 -5.21 2.80 -4.57
C VAL A 174 -5.96 1.71 -3.81
N GLU A 175 -5.57 0.45 -4.00
CA GLU A 175 -6.19 -0.68 -3.33
C GLU A 175 -5.99 -0.63 -1.81
N LYS A 176 -4.78 -0.27 -1.34
CA LYS A 176 -4.50 -0.10 0.10
C LYS A 176 -5.31 1.03 0.73
N ILE A 177 -5.46 2.16 0.05
CA ILE A 177 -6.25 3.30 0.53
C ILE A 177 -7.74 2.94 0.58
N CYS A 178 -8.27 2.34 -0.48
CA CYS A 178 -9.67 1.90 -0.50
C CYS A 178 -9.93 0.84 0.58
N PHE A 179 -8.98 -0.08 0.79
CA PHE A 179 -9.06 -1.07 1.86
C PHE A 179 -9.07 -0.40 3.23
N ALA A 180 -8.16 0.54 3.51
CA ALA A 180 -8.14 1.27 4.78
C ALA A 180 -9.45 2.04 5.01
N ALA A 181 -9.93 2.78 4.01
CA ALA A 181 -11.18 3.52 4.09
C ALA A 181 -12.38 2.60 4.38
N GLY A 182 -12.47 1.43 3.76
CA GLY A 182 -13.55 0.48 4.01
C GLY A 182 -13.46 -0.30 5.34
N ARG A 183 -12.30 -0.24 6.01
CA ARG A 183 -12.00 -0.97 7.27
C ARG A 183 -11.90 -0.07 8.50
N CYS A 184 -11.72 1.23 8.28
CA CYS A 184 -11.83 2.23 9.32
C CYS A 184 -13.25 2.24 9.91
N ARG A 185 -13.35 2.53 11.20
CA ARG A 185 -14.64 2.57 11.90
C ARG A 185 -15.42 3.80 11.47
N GLY A 186 -16.71 3.65 11.19
CA GLY A 186 -17.55 4.72 10.67
C GLY A 186 -17.57 5.96 11.56
N TYR A 187 -17.55 5.77 12.89
CA TYR A 187 -17.51 6.90 13.83
C TYR A 187 -16.20 7.71 13.75
N LEU A 188 -15.06 7.09 13.37
CA LEU A 188 -13.80 7.80 13.20
C LEU A 188 -13.82 8.67 11.94
N HIS A 189 -14.48 8.18 10.87
CA HIS A 189 -14.73 9.02 9.70
C HIS A 189 -15.60 10.23 10.05
N ALA A 190 -16.72 10.00 10.75
CA ALA A 190 -17.62 11.06 11.20
C ALA A 190 -16.91 12.08 12.11
N LYS A 191 -16.10 11.59 13.07
CA LYS A 191 -15.28 12.45 13.94
C LYS A 191 -14.31 13.31 13.12
N SER A 192 -13.56 12.69 12.21
CA SER A 192 -12.58 13.43 11.40
C SER A 192 -13.26 14.53 10.57
N LEU A 193 -14.47 14.28 10.05
CA LEU A 193 -15.23 15.27 9.26
C LEU A 193 -15.64 16.50 10.09
N GLY A 194 -15.88 16.33 11.39
CA GLY A 194 -16.15 17.44 12.31
C GLY A 194 -14.91 18.25 12.73
N GLU A 195 -13.70 17.69 12.53
CA GLU A 195 -12.42 18.27 12.99
C GLU A 195 -11.54 18.81 11.83
N GLY A 196 -12.10 18.96 10.63
CA GLY A 196 -11.40 19.50 9.45
C GLY A 196 -11.22 18.52 8.29
N GLY A 197 -11.65 17.26 8.45
CA GLY A 197 -11.73 16.24 7.41
C GLY A 197 -10.40 15.56 7.11
N GLU A 198 -10.33 14.24 7.27
CA GLU A 198 -9.21 13.43 6.76
C GLU A 198 -9.46 12.95 5.34
N TYR A 199 -8.43 12.95 4.49
CA TYR A 199 -8.53 12.48 3.11
C TYR A 199 -9.16 11.07 3.00
N LEU A 200 -8.85 10.19 3.96
CA LEU A 200 -9.40 8.84 4.01
C LEU A 200 -10.94 8.83 4.15
N SER A 201 -11.51 9.80 4.85
CA SER A 201 -12.95 9.94 5.04
C SER A 201 -13.66 10.36 3.75
N TYR A 202 -13.01 11.15 2.90
CA TYR A 202 -13.54 11.45 1.56
C TYR A 202 -13.51 10.23 0.65
N ILE A 203 -12.45 9.41 0.73
CA ILE A 203 -12.42 8.12 0.02
C ILE A 203 -13.54 7.22 0.52
N TRP A 204 -13.73 7.11 1.83
CA TRP A 204 -14.83 6.32 2.40
C TRP A 204 -16.20 6.77 1.88
N LEU A 205 -16.48 8.07 1.84
CA LEU A 205 -17.71 8.62 1.25
C LEU A 205 -17.85 8.29 -0.25
N LEU A 206 -16.75 8.37 -1.02
CA LEU A 206 -16.74 7.99 -2.43
C LEU A 206 -17.06 6.50 -2.60
N LEU A 207 -16.47 5.63 -1.78
CA LEU A 207 -16.77 4.19 -1.80
C LEU A 207 -18.25 3.93 -1.50
N LEU A 208 -18.82 4.61 -0.49
CA LEU A 208 -20.24 4.53 -0.17
C LEU A 208 -21.13 4.99 -1.33
N TYR A 209 -20.79 6.13 -1.95
CA TYR A 209 -21.52 6.65 -3.11
C TYR A 209 -21.51 5.66 -4.29
N MET A 210 -20.40 4.96 -4.50
CA MET A 210 -20.26 3.93 -5.53
C MET A 210 -20.94 2.59 -5.17
N GLY A 211 -21.68 2.54 -4.06
CA GLY A 211 -22.40 1.33 -3.61
C GLY A 211 -21.50 0.25 -3.01
N MET A 212 -20.27 0.60 -2.60
CA MET A 212 -19.39 -0.36 -1.93
C MET A 212 -19.72 -0.48 -0.45
N GLU A 213 -20.08 -1.70 -0.04
CA GLU A 213 -20.42 -1.99 1.35
C GLU A 213 -19.17 -2.04 2.26
N THR A 214 -19.23 -1.25 3.33
CA THR A 214 -18.26 -1.23 4.43
C THR A 214 -18.35 -2.50 5.29
N VAL A 215 -17.32 -2.76 6.09
CA VAL A 215 -17.35 -3.92 7.01
C VAL A 215 -18.48 -3.82 8.04
N GLU A 216 -18.81 -2.62 8.52
CA GLU A 216 -19.92 -2.41 9.44
C GLU A 216 -21.27 -2.75 8.80
N GLN A 217 -21.46 -2.41 7.51
CA GLN A 217 -22.67 -2.77 6.77
C GLN A 217 -22.78 -4.28 6.53
N LYS A 218 -21.66 -4.95 6.28
CA LYS A 218 -21.63 -6.42 6.15
C LYS A 218 -21.92 -7.11 7.48
N LEU A 219 -21.34 -6.62 8.58
CA LEU A 219 -21.56 -7.16 9.91
C LEU A 219 -23.03 -7.03 10.32
N ARG A 220 -23.64 -5.86 10.09
CA ARG A 220 -25.08 -5.65 10.34
C ARG A 220 -25.98 -6.56 9.52
N ARG A 221 -25.58 -6.93 8.30
CA ARG A 221 -26.33 -7.92 7.52
C ARG A 221 -26.18 -9.33 8.08
N THR A 222 -24.99 -9.75 8.47
CA THR A 222 -24.78 -11.07 9.08
C THR A 222 -25.46 -11.20 10.45
N ASP A 223 -25.53 -10.11 11.22
CA ASP A 223 -26.27 -10.07 12.49
C ASP A 223 -27.78 -10.21 12.23
N ASN A 224 -28.32 -9.52 11.22
CA ASN A 224 -29.72 -9.60 10.82
C ASN A 224 -30.11 -10.95 10.16
N GLU A 225 -29.15 -11.68 9.58
CA GLU A 225 -29.38 -13.03 9.02
C GLU A 225 -29.32 -14.13 10.09
N GLY A 226 -28.72 -13.85 11.25
CA GLY A 226 -28.67 -14.75 12.41
C GLY A 226 -29.87 -14.63 13.37
N GLU A 227 -30.60 -13.51 13.33
CA GLU A 227 -31.88 -13.34 14.00
C GLU A 227 -33.02 -13.69 13.04
N GLY A 228 -33.44 -14.96 13.03
CA GLY A 228 -34.64 -15.38 12.33
C GLY A 228 -35.88 -14.67 12.88
N MET A 229 -36.26 -13.53 12.30
CA MET A 229 -37.57 -12.90 12.46
C MET A 229 -37.95 -12.12 11.20
N ILE A 230 -38.95 -12.67 10.51
CA ILE A 230 -39.91 -12.07 9.58
C ILE A 230 -39.72 -10.55 9.37
N SER A 231 -39.30 -10.16 8.16
CA SER A 231 -39.40 -8.77 7.70
C SER A 231 -40.84 -8.25 7.84
N PRO A 232 -41.07 -7.06 8.44
CA PRO A 232 -42.40 -6.44 8.51
C PRO A 232 -43.02 -6.13 7.13
N LEU A 233 -42.23 -6.20 6.06
CA LEU A 233 -42.66 -5.93 4.69
C LEU A 233 -43.50 -7.05 4.05
N PHE A 234 -43.71 -8.19 4.72
CA PHE A 234 -44.54 -9.30 4.21
C PHE A 234 -45.71 -9.69 5.13
N TYR A 235 -46.02 -8.90 6.17
CA TYR A 235 -47.24 -9.13 6.94
C TYR A 235 -48.45 -8.60 6.18
N VAL A 236 -49.17 -9.50 5.50
CA VAL A 236 -50.52 -9.23 4.98
C VAL A 236 -51.50 -9.60 6.09
N PRO A 237 -52.20 -8.64 6.71
CA PRO A 237 -53.21 -8.97 7.71
C PRO A 237 -54.35 -9.78 7.07
N PRO A 238 -54.92 -10.77 7.78
CA PRO A 238 -56.04 -11.55 7.25
C PRO A 238 -57.25 -10.66 6.98
N ALA A 239 -57.93 -10.90 5.85
CA ALA A 239 -59.13 -10.17 5.47
C ALA A 239 -60.23 -10.31 6.54
N PRO A 240 -61.00 -9.25 6.83
CA PRO A 240 -62.10 -9.34 7.78
C PRO A 240 -63.17 -10.33 7.28
N PRO A 241 -63.84 -11.05 8.19
CA PRO A 241 -64.87 -12.00 7.81
C PRO A 241 -66.01 -11.30 7.07
N PHE A 242 -66.46 -11.91 5.96
CA PHE A 242 -67.66 -11.49 5.25
C PHE A 242 -68.88 -11.82 6.10
N GLU A 243 -69.58 -10.79 6.58
CA GLU A 243 -70.94 -10.90 7.09
C GLU A 243 -71.93 -11.01 5.91
N PRO A 244 -72.83 -11.99 5.98
CA PRO A 244 -74.23 -11.75 5.69
C PRO A 244 -75.14 -11.98 6.89
#